data_AF-A0A4J1X086-F1
#
_entry.id   AF-A0A4J1X086-F1
#
_cell.length_a   1.000
_cell.length_b   1.000
_cell.length_c   1.000
_cell.angle_alpha   90.00
_cell.angle_beta   90.00
_cell.angle_gamma   90.00
#
_symmetry.space_group_name_H-M   'P 1'
#
loop_
_entity.id
_entity.type
_entity.pdbx_description
1 polymer ?
#
loop_
_entity_poly.entity_id
_entity_poly.type
_entity_poly.pdbx_seq_one_letter_code
_entity_poly.pdbx_strand_id
1 'polypeptide(L)'
;MDGQQYQILTDYLTLDGMELEVIKIAIDKAADNGKRSFSYINSILKNWRQNGIRTMVQVEDEQRLFQQKKQGQSDDDIQDPFIY
;
A
#
# COMPACT_ATOMS: atom_id res chain seq x y z
N MET A 1 -15.82 -7.63 0.38
CA MET A 1 -15.99 -6.21 0.01
C MET A 1 -17.45 -5.85 0.20
N ASP A 2 -17.75 -5.09 1.25
CA ASP A 2 -19.07 -4.51 1.45
C ASP A 2 -19.16 -3.10 0.83
N GLY A 3 -20.32 -2.46 0.91
CA GLY A 3 -20.53 -1.12 0.34
C GLY A 3 -19.64 -0.03 0.97
N GLN A 4 -19.28 -0.15 2.25
CA GLN A 4 -18.41 0.82 2.91
C GLN A 4 -16.96 0.69 2.41
N GLN A 5 -16.46 -0.55 2.29
CA GLN A 5 -15.13 -0.82 1.75
C GLN A 5 -14.99 -0.35 0.29
N TYR A 6 -16.05 -0.52 -0.50
CA TYR A 6 -16.09 -0.01 -1.88
C TYR A 6 -16.02 1.51 -1.94
N GLN A 7 -16.76 2.21 -1.07
CA GLN A 7 -16.70 3.67 -1.00
C GLN A 7 -15.28 4.15 -0.67
N ILE A 8 -14.62 3.51 0.30
CA ILE A 8 -13.24 3.88 0.67
C ILE A 8 -12.27 3.75 -0.52
N LEU A 9 -12.35 2.66 -1.29
CA LEU A 9 -11.51 2.50 -2.49
C LEU A 9 -11.83 3.55 -3.57
N THR A 10 -13.11 3.90 -3.71
CA THR A 10 -13.56 4.93 -4.64
C THR A 10 -13.08 6.31 -4.22
N ASP A 11 -13.04 6.61 -2.92
CA ASP A 11 -12.54 7.88 -2.38
C ASP A 11 -11.04 8.04 -2.65
N TYR A 12 -10.26 6.95 -2.58
CA TYR A 12 -8.85 6.99 -2.97
C TYR A 12 -8.65 7.38 -4.45
N LEU A 13 -9.52 6.87 -5.34
CA LEU A 13 -9.50 7.25 -6.76
C LEU A 13 -9.93 8.71 -6.98
N THR A 14 -11.03 9.11 -6.34
CA THR A 14 -11.76 10.32 -6.72
C THR A 14 -11.40 11.55 -5.88
N LEU A 15 -11.10 11.38 -4.60
CA LEU A 15 -10.78 12.45 -3.66
C LEU A 15 -9.27 12.60 -3.48
N ASP A 16 -8.56 11.49 -3.29
CA ASP A 16 -7.10 11.51 -3.10
C ASP A 16 -6.34 11.54 -4.44
N GLY A 17 -7.01 11.24 -5.56
CA GLY A 17 -6.43 11.25 -6.90
C GLY A 17 -5.40 10.15 -7.12
N MET A 18 -5.52 9.02 -6.41
CA MET A 18 -4.66 7.86 -6.61
C MET A 18 -5.08 7.12 -7.88
N GLU A 19 -4.10 6.72 -8.69
CA GLU A 19 -4.36 5.93 -9.88
C GLU A 19 -4.93 4.55 -9.51
N LEU A 20 -5.76 4.01 -10.40
CA LEU A 20 -6.33 2.68 -10.24
C LEU A 20 -5.25 1.60 -10.10
N GLU A 21 -4.16 1.73 -10.85
CA GLU A 21 -3.01 0.82 -10.76
C GLU A 21 -2.38 0.82 -9.36
N VAL A 22 -2.26 1.98 -8.71
CA VAL A 22 -1.76 2.06 -7.33
C VAL A 22 -2.65 1.25 -6.39
N ILE A 23 -3.97 1.35 -6.52
CA ILE A 23 -4.88 0.55 -5.68
C ILE A 23 -4.71 -0.96 -5.92
N LYS A 24 -4.56 -1.39 -7.18
CA LYS A 24 -4.30 -2.80 -7.50
C LYS A 24 -3.02 -3.30 -6.85
N ILE A 25 -1.93 -2.52 -6.93
CA ILE A 25 -0.65 -2.91 -6.32
C ILE A 25 -0.75 -3.04 -4.80
N ALA A 26 -1.55 -2.21 -4.12
CA ALA A 26 -1.78 -2.38 -2.67
C ALA A 26 -2.48 -3.72 -2.37
N ILE A 27 -3.43 -4.13 -3.21
CA ILE A 27 -4.15 -5.40 -3.09
C ILE A 27 -3.21 -6.58 -3.36
N ASP A 28 -2.39 -6.49 -4.42
CA ASP A 28 -1.42 -7.54 -4.77
C ASP A 28 -0.38 -7.69 -3.66
N LYS A 29 0.17 -6.57 -3.14
CA LYS A 29 1.07 -6.58 -1.98
C LYS A 29 0.43 -7.23 -0.76
N ALA A 30 -0.84 -6.94 -0.50
CA ALA A 30 -1.59 -7.58 0.59
C ALA A 30 -1.74 -9.09 0.37
N ALA A 31 -2.00 -9.51 -0.87
CA ALA A 31 -2.13 -10.91 -1.26
C ALA A 31 -0.81 -11.69 -1.14
N ASP A 32 0.30 -11.11 -1.59
CA ASP A 32 1.63 -11.70 -1.57
C ASP A 32 2.16 -11.85 -0.14
N ASN A 33 1.83 -10.90 0.74
CA ASN A 33 2.16 -10.98 2.18
C ASN A 33 1.23 -11.92 2.97
N GLY A 34 0.30 -12.63 2.31
CA GLY A 34 -0.69 -13.50 2.96
C GLY A 34 -1.74 -12.75 3.79
N LYS A 35 -1.84 -11.42 3.65
CA LYS A 35 -2.65 -10.51 4.48
C LYS A 35 -3.74 -9.83 3.66
N ARG A 36 -4.60 -10.64 3.03
CA ARG A 36 -5.68 -10.19 2.13
C ARG A 36 -6.83 -9.43 2.81
N SER A 37 -6.66 -8.98 4.06
CA SER A 37 -7.70 -8.25 4.76
C SER A 37 -7.81 -6.83 4.23
N PHE A 38 -9.04 -6.30 4.15
CA PHE A 38 -9.25 -4.91 3.76
C PHE A 38 -8.53 -3.93 4.69
N SER A 39 -8.44 -4.25 5.99
CA SER A 39 -7.69 -3.45 6.96
C SER A 39 -6.24 -3.24 6.52
N TYR A 40 -5.58 -4.32 6.10
CA TYR A 40 -4.19 -4.27 5.66
C TYR A 40 -4.02 -3.51 4.35
N ILE A 41 -4.89 -3.75 3.37
CA ILE A 41 -4.93 -2.98 2.11
C ILE A 41 -5.11 -1.48 2.40
N ASN A 42 -6.03 -1.13 3.28
CA ASN A 42 -6.30 0.25 3.66
C ASN A 42 -5.11 0.89 4.38
N SER A 43 -4.37 0.16 5.21
CA SER A 43 -3.15 0.67 5.87
C SER A 43 -2.06 1.02 4.86
N ILE A 44 -1.86 0.19 3.83
CA ILE A 44 -0.93 0.49 2.72
C ILE A 44 -1.36 1.79 2.01
N LEU A 45 -2.63 1.87 1.60
CA LEU A 45 -3.15 3.03 0.88
C LEU A 45 -3.11 4.32 1.72
N LYS A 46 -3.40 4.24 3.03
CA LYS A 46 -3.27 5.37 3.96
C LYS A 46 -1.85 5.90 4.00
N ASN A 47 -0.86 5.02 4.11
CA ASN A 47 0.54 5.42 4.16
C ASN A 47 0.99 6.06 2.84
N TRP A 48 0.66 5.45 1.71
CA TRP A 48 0.99 6.01 0.40
C TRP A 48 0.37 7.39 0.21
N ARG A 49 -0.92 7.55 0.54
CA ARG A 49 -1.59 8.85 0.53
C ARG A 49 -0.89 9.89 1.41
N GLN A 50 -0.50 9.52 2.64
CA GLN A 50 0.23 10.40 3.57
C GLN A 50 1.61 10.82 3.02
N ASN A 51 2.26 9.93 2.27
CA ASN A 51 3.54 10.18 1.61
C ASN A 51 3.40 10.85 0.23
N GLY A 52 2.18 11.22 -0.19
CA GLY A 52 1.92 11.85 -1.48
C GLY A 52 2.09 10.92 -2.69
N ILE A 53 2.08 9.60 -2.46
CA ILE A 53 2.18 8.56 -3.49
C ILE A 53 0.81 8.33 -4.09
N ARG A 54 0.67 8.65 -5.37
CA ARG A 54 -0.57 8.61 -6.14
C ARG A 54 -0.41 7.94 -7.50
N THR A 55 0.82 7.84 -8.02
CA THR A 55 1.11 7.24 -9.33
C THR A 55 1.93 5.96 -9.21
N MET A 56 1.89 5.13 -10.25
CA MET A 56 2.68 3.90 -10.29
C MET A 56 4.18 4.15 -10.13
N VAL A 57 4.71 5.20 -10.76
CA VAL A 57 6.13 5.57 -10.67
C VAL A 57 6.54 5.86 -9.22
N GLN A 58 5.69 6.55 -8.46
CA GLN A 58 5.96 6.85 -7.05
C GLN A 58 5.90 5.60 -6.17
N VAL A 59 5.03 4.64 -6.49
CA VAL A 59 4.97 3.34 -5.81
C VAL A 59 6.26 2.55 -6.06
N GLU A 60 6.73 2.49 -7.31
CA GLU A 60 7.98 1.81 -7.66
C GLU A 60 9.18 2.41 -6.93
N ASP A 61 9.24 3.74 -6.84
CA ASP A 61 10.28 4.44 -6.08
C ASP A 61 10.22 4.13 -4.58
N GLU A 62 9.03 4.12 -3.98
CA GLU A 62 8.84 3.76 -2.57
C GLU A 62 9.27 2.32 -2.29
N GLN A 63 8.86 1.37 -3.14
CA GLN A 63 9.25 -0.02 -3.01
C GLN A 63 10.76 -0.21 -3.15
N ARG A 64 11.40 0.50 -4.09
CA ARG A 64 12.86 0.47 -4.24
C ARG A 64 13.57 0.98 -2.98
N LEU A 65 13.10 2.08 -2.40
CA LEU A 65 13.64 2.63 -1.16
C LEU A 65 13.43 1.66 0.02
N PHE A 66 12.28 0.99 0.08
CA PHE A 66 12.01 -0.03 1.08
C PHE A 66 12.96 -1.23 0.96
N GLN A 67 13.17 -1.74 -0.27
CA GLN A 67 14.11 -2.85 -0.52
C GLN A 67 15.57 -2.47 -0.23
N GLN A 68 15.97 -1.23 -0.51
CA GLN A 68 17.31 -0.74 -0.16
C GLN A 68 17.52 -0.68 1.36
N LYS A 69 16.51 -0.21 2.11
CA LYS A 69 16.53 -0.28 3.58
C LYS A 69 16.59 -1.72 4.07
N LYS A 70 15.92 -2.63 3.36
CA LYS A 70 15.90 -4.07 3.65
C LYS A 70 17.29 -4.70 3.58
N GLN A 71 18.08 -4.36 2.57
CA GLN A 71 19.42 -4.93 2.36
C GLN A 71 20.45 -4.49 3.43
N GLY A 72 20.16 -3.46 4.21
CA GLY A 72 21.03 -2.98 5.29
C GLY A 72 20.67 -3.48 6.69
N GLN A 73 19.59 -4.25 6.85
CA GLN A 73 19.07 -4.73 8.14
C GLN A 73 18.81 -6.25 8.09
N SER A 74 19.05 -6.97 9.18
CA SER A 74 18.76 -8.40 9.32
C SER A 74 17.29 -8.68 9.01
N ASP A 75 16.98 -9.77 8.29
CA ASP A 75 15.61 -10.13 7.90
C ASP A 75 14.61 -10.23 9.08
N ASP A 76 15.10 -10.48 10.30
CA ASP A 76 14.29 -10.52 11.54
C ASP A 76 13.81 -9.15 12.03
N ASP A 77 14.49 -8.05 11.66
CA ASP A 77 14.18 -6.70 12.16
C ASP A 77 13.12 -5.98 11.30
N ILE A 78 12.76 -6.56 10.15
CA ILE A 78 11.99 -5.88 9.11
C ILE A 78 10.52 -6.29 9.25
N GLN A 79 9.89 -5.71 10.27
CA GLN A 79 8.44 -5.76 10.40
C GLN A 79 7.83 -4.97 9.24
N ASP A 80 6.86 -5.57 8.54
CA ASP A 80 6.14 -4.86 7.50
C ASP A 80 5.42 -3.65 8.15
N PRO A 81 5.67 -2.41 7.68
CA PRO A 81 5.25 -1.18 8.36
C PRO A 81 3.72 -0.99 8.38
N PHE A 82 2.97 -1.88 7.74
CA PHE A 82 1.51 -1.86 7.66
C PHE A 82 0.86 -2.90 8.57
N ILE A 83 1.66 -3.61 9.39
CA ILE A 83 1.20 -4.55 10.43
C ILE A 83 1.00 -3.81 11.73
N TYR A 84 -0.25 -3.42 11.98
CA TYR A 84 -0.76 -3.07 13.30
C TYR A 84 -2.08 -3.80 13.54
#